data_AF-A0A2W4NSI9-F1
#
_entry.id   AF-A0A2W4NSI9-F1
#
_cell.length_a   1.000
_cell.length_b   1.000
_cell.length_c   1.000
_cell.angle_alpha   90.00
_cell.angle_beta   90.00
_cell.angle_gamma   90.00
#
_symmetry.space_group_name_H-M   'P 1'
#
loop_
_entity.id
_entity.type
_entity.pdbx_description
1 polymer ?
#
loop_
_entity_poly.entity_id
_entity_poly.type
_entity_poly.pdbx_seq_one_letter_code
_entity_poly.pdbx_strand_id
1 'polypeptide(L)'
;MSRRIPKEIKEEILSKVQAGERVVDLAEQYAVSTKTIYAWLRQDSGEGVVSVLQYNKLKRENEELKRLIGELTLSMHLQKKST
;
A
#
# COMPACT_ATOMS: atom_id res chain seq x y z
N MET A 1 1.52 -23.83 22.14
CA MET A 1 0.25 -23.29 22.67
C MET A 1 -0.06 -21.99 21.96
N SER A 2 -1.30 -21.80 21.49
CA SER A 2 -1.71 -20.53 20.88
C SER A 2 -1.97 -19.52 22.00
N ARG A 3 -1.15 -18.47 22.09
CA ARG A 3 -1.40 -17.34 23.00
C ARG A 3 -2.47 -16.46 22.35
N ARG A 4 -3.65 -16.36 22.96
CA ARG A 4 -4.65 -15.38 22.52
C ARG A 4 -4.12 -13.98 22.80
N ILE A 5 -4.12 -13.16 21.77
CA ILE A 5 -3.71 -11.76 21.87
C ILE A 5 -4.96 -10.94 22.18
N PRO A 6 -4.92 -10.08 23.22
CA PRO A 6 -6.00 -9.15 23.51
C PRO A 6 -6.39 -8.31 22.29
N LYS A 7 -7.67 -7.96 22.19
CA LYS A 7 -8.19 -7.22 21.04
C LYS A 7 -7.56 -5.83 20.95
N GLU A 8 -7.32 -5.21 22.10
CA GLU A 8 -6.74 -3.89 22.26
C GLU A 8 -5.30 -3.85 21.70
N ILE A 9 -4.51 -4.90 21.97
CA ILE A 9 -3.15 -5.03 21.44
C ILE A 9 -3.17 -5.21 19.91
N LYS A 10 -4.11 -6.00 19.39
CA LYS A 10 -4.29 -6.16 17.94
C LYS A 10 -4.61 -4.80 17.28
N GLU A 11 -5.56 -4.06 17.84
CA GLU A 11 -5.98 -2.74 17.34
C GLU A 11 -4.84 -1.73 17.37
N GLU A 12 -4.06 -1.69 18.46
CA GLU A 12 -2.89 -0.83 18.59
C GLU A 12 -1.83 -1.14 17.52
N ILE A 13 -1.48 -2.42 17.34
CA ILE A 13 -0.51 -2.85 16.33
C ILE A 13 -0.98 -2.44 14.93
N LEU A 14 -2.26 -2.63 14.60
CA LEU A 14 -2.81 -2.25 13.30
C LEU A 14 -2.77 -0.74 13.08
N SER A 15 -3.09 0.06 14.09
CA SER A 15 -3.01 1.52 14.03
C SER A 15 -1.58 2.00 13.78
N LYS A 16 -0.58 1.42 14.45
CA LYS A 16 0.84 1.73 14.23
C LYS A 16 1.34 1.35 12.84
N VAL A 17 0.89 0.21 12.31
CA VAL A 17 1.18 -0.17 10.91
C VAL A 17 0.57 0.85 9.94
N GLN A 18 -0.66 1.30 10.17
CA GLN A 18 -1.31 2.33 9.34
C GLN A 18 -0.60 3.69 9.43
N ALA A 19 -0.01 4.01 10.59
CA ALA A 19 0.84 5.19 10.78
C ALA A 19 2.22 5.09 10.08
N GLY A 20 2.54 3.94 9.47
CA GLY A 20 3.75 3.73 8.68
C GLY A 20 4.90 3.05 9.43
N GLU A 21 4.68 2.57 10.65
CA GLU A 21 5.68 1.79 11.38
C GLU A 21 5.94 0.44 10.70
N ARG A 22 7.18 -0.07 10.82
CA ARG A 22 7.57 -1.32 10.16
C ARG A 22 6.99 -2.52 10.90
N VAL A 23 6.35 -3.42 10.14
CA VAL A 23 5.76 -4.66 10.66
C VAL A 23 6.77 -5.55 11.39
N VAL A 24 8.05 -5.54 10.99
CA VAL A 24 9.12 -6.32 11.65
C VAL A 24 9.43 -5.81 13.05
N ASP A 25 9.49 -4.49 13.23
CA ASP A 25 9.82 -3.88 14.51
C ASP A 25 8.66 -4.07 15.51
N LEU A 26 7.42 -3.93 15.02
CA LEU A 26 6.20 -4.22 15.79
C LEU A 26 6.06 -5.70 16.14
N ALA A 27 6.46 -6.61 15.25
CA ALA A 27 6.45 -8.04 15.53
C ALA A 27 7.37 -8.39 16.71
N GLU A 28 8.57 -7.82 16.73
CA GLU A 28 9.52 -7.98 17.84
C GLU A 28 8.99 -7.33 19.12
N GLN A 29 8.52 -6.09 19.06
CA GLN A 29 8.03 -5.33 20.22
C GLN A 29 6.87 -6.02 20.94
N TYR A 30 5.90 -6.53 20.20
CA TYR A 30 4.69 -7.14 20.78
C TYR A 30 4.80 -8.67 20.91
N ALA A 31 5.97 -9.24 20.61
CA ALA A 31 6.21 -10.68 20.59
C ALA A 31 5.18 -11.46 19.75
N VAL A 32 4.88 -10.94 18.56
CA VAL A 32 3.95 -11.52 17.60
C VAL A 32 4.67 -11.85 16.31
N SER A 33 4.23 -12.87 15.58
CA SER A 33 4.83 -13.14 14.27
C SER A 33 4.41 -12.09 13.25
N THR A 34 5.32 -11.68 12.36
CA THR A 34 4.99 -10.81 11.21
C THR A 34 3.84 -11.38 10.38
N LYS A 35 3.81 -12.71 10.20
CA LYS A 35 2.73 -13.44 9.53
C LYS A 35 1.37 -13.21 10.20
N THR A 36 1.31 -13.14 11.53
CA THR A 36 0.09 -12.84 12.27
C THR A 36 -0.40 -11.42 11.99
N ILE A 37 0.51 -10.44 11.98
CA ILE A 37 0.17 -9.04 11.67
C ILE A 37 -0.38 -8.93 10.24
N TYR A 38 0.26 -9.57 9.26
CA TYR A 38 -0.25 -9.60 7.89
C TYR A 38 -1.60 -10.31 7.76
N ALA A 39 -1.84 -11.36 8.54
CA ALA A 39 -3.15 -12.04 8.57
C ALA A 39 -4.24 -11.11 9.13
N TRP A 40 -3.94 -10.35 10.18
CA TRP A 40 -4.86 -9.36 10.73
C TRP A 40 -5.13 -8.22 9.76
N LEU A 41 -4.09 -7.68 9.11
CA LEU A 41 -4.26 -6.68 8.06
C LEU A 41 -5.21 -7.22 7.01
N ARG A 42 -4.96 -8.42 6.45
CA ARG A 42 -5.84 -9.05 5.46
C ARG A 42 -7.29 -9.22 5.93
N GLN A 43 -7.52 -9.51 7.21
CA GLN A 43 -8.87 -9.69 7.78
C GLN A 43 -9.58 -8.36 8.06
N ASP A 44 -8.85 -7.34 8.51
CA ASP A 44 -9.36 -6.00 8.81
C ASP A 44 -9.65 -5.20 7.53
N SER A 45 -8.95 -5.57 6.46
CA SER A 45 -8.98 -4.92 5.15
C SER A 45 -10.25 -5.17 4.31
N GLY A 46 -11.38 -5.56 4.89
CA GLY A 46 -12.61 -5.94 4.17
C GLY A 46 -12.77 -5.19 2.84
N GLU A 47 -12.51 -5.90 1.72
CA GLU A 47 -12.49 -5.41 0.32
C GLU A 47 -11.71 -4.10 -0.01
N GLY A 48 -11.10 -3.39 0.95
CA GLY A 48 -10.77 -1.97 0.81
C GLY A 48 -9.34 -1.54 1.11
N VAL A 49 -8.46 -2.39 1.69
CA VAL A 49 -7.04 -2.00 1.80
C VAL A 49 -6.33 -2.42 0.55
N VAL A 50 -6.13 -1.44 -0.33
CA VAL A 50 -5.20 -1.55 -1.45
C VAL A 50 -3.88 -2.05 -0.90
N SER A 51 -3.56 -3.31 -1.22
CA SER A 51 -2.27 -3.90 -0.85
C SER A 51 -1.17 -2.95 -1.29
N VAL A 52 -0.10 -2.77 -0.51
CA VAL A 52 1.06 -1.95 -0.91
C VAL A 52 1.54 -2.34 -2.32
N LEU A 53 1.39 -3.60 -2.71
CA LEU A 53 1.63 -4.09 -4.07
C LEU A 53 0.66 -3.51 -5.10
N GLN A 54 -0.63 -3.47 -4.82
CA GLN A 54 -1.64 -2.85 -5.69
C GLN A 54 -1.44 -1.34 -5.77
N TYR A 55 -1.11 -0.66 -4.67
CA TYR A 55 -0.81 0.76 -4.66
C TYR A 55 0.41 1.07 -5.54
N ASN A 56 1.49 0.30 -5.39
CA ASN A 56 2.69 0.46 -6.19
C ASN A 56 2.46 0.14 -7.67
N LYS A 57 1.62 -0.87 -7.98
CA LYS A 57 1.21 -1.18 -9.36
C LYS A 57 0.42 -0.01 -9.96
N LEU A 58 -0.60 0.48 -9.25
CA LEU A 58 -1.44 1.58 -9.70
C LEU A 58 -0.63 2.88 -9.87
N LYS A 59 0.33 3.13 -8.97
CA LYS A 59 1.27 4.26 -9.07
C LYS A 59 2.11 4.18 -10.34
N ARG A 60 2.64 3.01 -10.70
CA ARG A 60 3.41 2.82 -11.95
C ARG A 60 2.55 3.04 -13.18
N GLU A 61 1.36 2.44 -13.22
CA GLU A 61 0.39 2.61 -14.32
C GLU A 61 0.02 4.09 -14.50
N ASN A 62 -0.16 4.83 -13.40
CA ASN A 62 -0.45 6.26 -13.45
C ASN A 62 0.70 7.09 -14.03
N GLU A 63 1.93 6.80 -13.65
CA GLU A 63 3.12 7.50 -14.18
C GLU A 63 3.33 7.22 -15.68
N GLU A 64 3.09 5.98 -16.13
CA GLU A 64 3.16 5.61 -17.55
C GLU A 64 2.09 6.34 -18.38
N LEU A 65 0.85 6.40 -17.87
CA LEU A 65 -0.22 7.14 -18.52
C LEU A 65 0.09 8.64 -18.65
N LYS A 66 0.61 9.27 -17.59
CA LYS A 66 1.02 10.69 -17.64
C LYS A 66 2.10 10.93 -18.69
N ARG A 67 3.07 10.02 -18.79
CA ARG A 67 4.14 10.10 -19.79
C ARG A 67 3.58 10.03 -21.21
N LEU A 68 2.73 9.04 -21.49
CA LEU A 68 2.07 8.89 -22.80
C LEU A 68 1.25 10.13 -23.18
N ILE A 69 0.51 10.69 -22.22
CA ILE A 69 -0.23 11.95 -22.43
C ILE A 69 0.71 13.10 -22.77
N GLY A 70 1.86 13.21 -22.09
CA GLY A 70 2.87 14.21 -22.38
C GLY A 70 3.42 14.09 -23.81
N GLU A 71 3.79 12.88 -24.23
CA GLU A 71 4.29 12.60 -25.58
C GLU A 71 3.24 12.90 -26.67
N LEU A 72 1.98 12.52 -26.43
CA LEU A 72 0.87 12.82 -27.34
C LEU A 72 0.60 14.33 -27.43
N THR A 73 0.56 15.02 -26.30
CA THR A 73 0.31 16.47 -26.25
C THR A 73 1.39 17.25 -26.99
N LEU A 74 2.66 16.85 -26.82
CA LEU A 74 3.79 17.44 -27.55
C LEU A 74 3.65 17.21 -29.05
N SER A 75 3.33 15.98 -29.47
CA SER A 75 3.14 15.62 -30.88
C SER A 75 2.03 16.45 -31.54
N MET A 76 0.89 16.62 -30.84
CA MET A 76 -0.21 17.46 -31.30
C MET A 76 0.18 18.94 -31.42
N HIS A 77 0.98 19.46 -30.48
CA HIS A 77 1.45 20.85 -30.54
C HIS A 77 2.41 21.07 -31.73
N LEU A 78 3.31 20.12 -31.99
CA LEU A 78 4.23 20.18 -33.12
C LEU A 78 3.49 20.11 -34.47
N GLN A 79 2.51 19.21 -34.61
CA GLN A 79 1.66 19.14 -35.82
C GLN A 79 0.91 20.45 -36.08
N LYS A 80 0.38 21.10 -35.04
CA LYS A 80 -0.30 22.39 -35.17
C LYS A 80 0.62 23.55 -35.58
N LYS A 81 1.93 23.47 -35.30
CA LYS A 81 2.91 24.49 -35.71
C LYS A 81 3.43 24.29 -37.14
N SER A 82 3.35 23.07 -37.68
CA SER A 82 3.79 22.75 -39.04
C SER A 82 2.70 22.94 -40.10
N THR A 83 1.52 23.43 -39.71
CA THR A 83 0.39 23.76 -40.59
C THR A 83 0.14 25.25 -40.53
#